data_AF-A0A1I9YDI9-F1
#
_entry.id   AF-A0A1I9YDI9-F1
#
_cell.length_a   1.000
_cell.length_b   1.000
_cell.length_c   1.000
_cell.angle_alpha   90.00
_cell.angle_beta   90.00
_cell.angle_gamma   90.00
#
_symmetry.space_group_name_H-M   'P 1'
#
loop_
_entity.id
_entity.type
_entity.pdbx_description
1 polymer ?
#
loop_
_entity_poly.entity_id
_entity_poly.type
_entity_poly.pdbx_seq_one_letter_code
_entity_poly.pdbx_strand_id
1 'polypeptide(L)'
;MRRLFVALAMVSGSALAAAPNPTDVIARHSGLPASEVDAALSHCDANQMNMNLCAWREQLVAEQKLEQVVESTTGSSGTCKASLEKRLTAWKRHRDASCEKSASQEWGGGSMLPTAVAMCKTVETRRMSKAIHASGCK
;
A
#
# COMPACT_ATOMS: atom_id res chain seq x y z
N MET A 1 -53.78 24.38 4.63
CA MET A 1 -52.54 24.96 4.06
C MET A 1 -51.46 23.88 4.00
N ARG A 2 -50.66 23.94 2.93
CA ARG A 2 -49.96 22.86 2.21
C ARG A 2 -48.72 22.33 2.96
N ARG A 3 -48.65 21.02 3.23
CA ARG A 3 -47.45 20.36 3.77
C ARG A 3 -46.47 20.09 2.61
N LEU A 4 -45.36 20.81 2.57
CA LEU A 4 -44.27 20.61 1.61
C LEU A 4 -43.36 19.49 2.12
N PHE A 5 -43.43 18.32 1.48
CA PHE A 5 -42.41 17.28 1.61
C PHE A 5 -41.30 17.58 0.59
N VAL A 6 -40.14 18.02 1.08
CA VAL A 6 -38.92 18.14 0.26
C VAL A 6 -38.20 16.79 0.36
N ALA A 7 -38.24 16.01 -0.71
CA ALA A 7 -37.45 14.79 -0.84
C ALA A 7 -36.02 15.17 -1.25
N LEU A 8 -35.07 15.02 -0.32
CA LEU A 8 -33.64 15.16 -0.59
C LEU A 8 -33.17 13.90 -1.32
N ALA A 9 -32.92 13.98 -2.61
CA ALA A 9 -32.28 12.91 -3.36
C ALA A 9 -30.79 12.86 -3.02
N MET A 10 -30.38 11.93 -2.16
CA MET A 10 -28.97 11.58 -1.97
C MET A 10 -28.48 10.86 -3.23
N VAL A 11 -27.78 11.58 -4.11
CA VAL A 11 -26.98 10.97 -5.17
C VAL A 11 -25.72 10.40 -4.52
N SER A 12 -25.77 9.14 -4.12
CA SER A 12 -24.61 8.38 -3.70
C SER A 12 -23.77 8.03 -4.93
N GLY A 13 -22.91 8.96 -5.35
CA GLY A 13 -21.88 8.68 -6.34
C GLY A 13 -20.81 7.80 -5.73
N SER A 14 -20.87 6.49 -5.97
CA SER A 14 -19.79 5.56 -5.69
C SER A 14 -18.65 5.80 -6.68
N ALA A 15 -17.90 6.89 -6.51
CA ALA A 15 -16.60 7.02 -7.16
C ALA A 15 -15.71 5.93 -6.56
N LEU A 16 -15.34 4.92 -7.35
CA LEU A 16 -14.20 4.08 -7.01
C LEU A 16 -13.00 5.02 -6.89
N ALA A 17 -12.60 5.34 -5.66
CA ALA A 17 -11.40 6.11 -5.42
C ALA A 17 -10.23 5.35 -6.03
N ALA A 18 -9.62 5.92 -7.06
CA ALA A 18 -8.40 5.36 -7.63
C ALA A 18 -7.33 5.31 -6.53
N ALA A 19 -6.53 4.24 -6.53
CA ALA A 19 -5.41 4.13 -5.60
C ALA A 19 -4.52 5.39 -5.71
N PRO A 20 -4.05 5.97 -4.59
CA PRO A 20 -3.21 7.17 -4.63
C PRO A 20 -1.97 6.96 -5.50
N ASN A 21 -1.55 7.96 -6.26
CA ASN A 21 -0.30 7.88 -7.03
C ASN A 21 0.89 7.71 -6.05
N PRO A 22 1.75 6.68 -6.22
CA PRO A 22 2.93 6.49 -5.37
C PRO A 22 3.85 7.73 -5.27
N THR A 23 4.03 8.49 -6.35
CA THR A 23 4.82 9.74 -6.33
C THR A 23 4.23 10.72 -5.32
N ASP A 24 2.92 10.95 -5.35
CA ASP A 24 2.26 11.92 -4.45
C ASP A 24 2.32 11.49 -2.98
N VAL A 25 2.25 10.19 -2.72
CA VAL A 25 2.41 9.64 -1.36
C VAL A 25 3.84 9.88 -0.87
N ILE A 26 4.84 9.62 -1.71
CA ILE A 26 6.24 9.82 -1.38
C ILE A 26 6.55 11.30 -1.17
N ALA A 27 6.09 12.18 -2.06
CA ALA A 27 6.26 13.63 -1.96
C ALA A 27 5.73 14.17 -0.63
N ARG A 28 4.50 13.79 -0.28
CA ARG A 28 3.85 14.23 0.96
C ARG A 28 4.61 13.81 2.22
N HIS A 29 5.14 12.60 2.24
CA HIS A 29 5.84 12.08 3.42
C HIS A 29 7.27 12.57 3.53
N SER A 30 7.98 12.67 2.39
CA SER A 30 9.36 13.14 2.35
C SER A 30 9.47 14.66 2.51
N GLY A 31 8.40 15.40 2.22
CA GLY A 31 8.40 16.85 2.15
C GLY A 31 9.03 17.40 0.85
N LEU A 32 9.41 16.52 -0.08
CA LEU A 32 9.96 16.91 -1.37
C LEU A 32 8.84 17.30 -2.34
N PRO A 33 9.08 18.25 -3.26
CA PRO A 33 8.18 18.52 -4.38
C PRO A 33 7.95 17.26 -5.23
N ALA A 34 6.73 17.06 -5.71
CA ALA A 34 6.39 15.90 -6.55
C ALA A 34 7.28 15.78 -7.79
N SER A 35 7.68 16.91 -8.40
CA SER A 35 8.62 16.93 -9.53
C SER A 35 10.01 16.42 -9.18
N GLU A 36 10.50 16.68 -7.95
CA GLU A 36 11.79 16.18 -7.48
C GLU A 36 11.71 14.68 -7.18
N VAL A 37 10.59 14.23 -6.61
CA VAL A 37 10.32 12.81 -6.42
C VAL A 37 10.27 12.09 -7.77
N ASP A 38 9.54 12.61 -8.76
CA ASP A 38 9.48 12.01 -10.10
C ASP A 38 10.86 11.94 -10.78
N ALA A 39 11.66 13.00 -10.65
CA ALA A 39 13.03 13.00 -11.15
C ALA A 39 13.89 11.92 -10.46
N ALA A 40 13.78 11.77 -9.14
CA ALA A 40 14.50 10.74 -8.39
C ALA A 40 14.04 9.32 -8.77
N LEU A 41 12.73 9.11 -8.91
CA LEU A 41 12.13 7.83 -9.30
C LEU A 41 12.46 7.41 -10.74
N SER A 42 12.86 8.35 -11.59
CA SER A 42 13.32 8.09 -12.97
C SER A 42 14.77 7.61 -13.05
N HIS A 43 15.54 7.78 -11.97
CA HIS A 43 16.96 7.45 -11.90
C HIS A 43 17.30 6.73 -10.59
N CYS A 44 16.71 5.56 -10.39
CA CYS A 44 16.77 4.84 -9.11
C CYS A 44 18.20 4.57 -8.61
N ASP A 45 19.15 4.33 -9.50
CA ASP A 45 20.54 3.95 -9.19
C ASP A 45 21.50 5.15 -9.07
N ALA A 46 21.04 6.37 -9.30
CA ALA A 46 21.92 7.54 -9.36
C ALA A 46 22.60 7.87 -8.03
N ASN A 47 21.91 7.67 -6.90
CA ASN A 47 22.45 7.86 -5.57
C ASN A 47 21.59 7.13 -4.52
N GLN A 48 22.05 7.13 -3.28
CA GLN A 48 21.38 6.41 -2.20
C GLN A 48 19.96 6.94 -1.89
N MET A 49 19.72 8.25 -2.00
CA MET A 49 18.37 8.80 -1.79
C MET A 49 17.41 8.26 -2.85
N ASN A 50 17.81 8.27 -4.13
CA ASN A 50 16.99 7.75 -5.22
C ASN A 50 16.68 6.26 -5.03
N MET A 51 17.68 5.47 -4.63
CA MET A 51 17.51 4.05 -4.31
C MET A 51 16.46 3.85 -3.21
N ASN A 52 16.54 4.64 -2.13
CA ASN A 52 15.59 4.58 -1.01
C ASN A 52 14.17 4.93 -1.45
N LEU A 53 14.01 5.99 -2.27
CA LEU A 53 12.70 6.39 -2.80
C LEU A 53 12.11 5.34 -3.76
N CYS A 54 12.93 4.74 -4.61
CA CYS A 54 12.48 3.67 -5.52
C CYS A 54 12.07 2.40 -4.77
N ALA A 55 12.85 1.97 -3.77
CA ALA A 55 12.47 0.84 -2.94
C ALA A 55 11.14 1.09 -2.23
N TRP A 56 10.93 2.31 -1.76
CA TRP A 56 9.66 2.68 -1.12
C TRP A 56 8.48 2.73 -2.12
N ARG A 57 8.70 3.25 -3.34
CA ARG A 57 7.70 3.20 -4.42
C ARG A 57 7.29 1.76 -4.72
N GLU A 58 8.23 0.84 -4.83
CA GLU A 58 7.93 -0.58 -5.07
C GLU A 58 7.07 -1.19 -3.96
N GLN A 59 7.36 -0.83 -2.70
CA GLN A 59 6.54 -1.25 -1.57
C GLN A 59 5.10 -0.73 -1.71
N LEU A 60 4.92 0.56 -2.02
CA LEU A 60 3.59 1.16 -2.20
C LEU A 60 2.81 0.48 -3.33
N VAL A 61 3.46 0.23 -4.47
CA VAL A 61 2.85 -0.48 -5.61
C VAL A 61 2.44 -1.90 -5.22
N ALA A 62 3.26 -2.61 -4.44
CA ALA A 62 2.92 -3.95 -3.98
C ALA A 62 1.72 -3.94 -3.01
N GLU A 63 1.63 -2.96 -2.11
CA GLU A 63 0.49 -2.78 -1.21
C GLU A 63 -0.80 -2.47 -1.96
N GLN A 64 -0.75 -1.57 -2.95
CA GLN A 64 -1.89 -1.28 -3.82
C GLN A 64 -2.33 -2.53 -4.59
N LYS A 65 -1.38 -3.35 -5.06
CA LYS A 65 -1.71 -4.59 -5.74
C LYS A 65 -2.38 -5.60 -4.79
N LEU A 66 -1.95 -5.67 -3.54
CA LEU A 66 -2.58 -6.50 -2.52
C LEU A 66 -4.04 -6.06 -2.29
N GLU A 67 -4.29 -4.76 -2.18
CA GLU A 67 -5.66 -4.21 -2.05
C GLU A 67 -6.53 -4.59 -3.26
N GLN A 68 -6.02 -4.44 -4.48
CA GLN A 68 -6.74 -4.88 -5.69
C GLN A 68 -7.04 -6.38 -5.68
N VAL A 69 -6.09 -7.20 -5.23
CA VAL A 69 -6.30 -8.65 -5.10
C VAL A 69 -7.40 -8.94 -4.09
N VAL A 70 -7.42 -8.26 -2.94
CA VAL A 70 -8.50 -8.38 -1.95
C VAL A 70 -9.84 -8.03 -2.56
N GLU A 71 -9.99 -6.84 -3.15
CA GLU A 71 -11.28 -6.42 -3.73
C GLU A 71 -11.77 -7.39 -4.81
N SER A 72 -10.87 -7.85 -5.69
CA SER A 72 -11.21 -8.83 -6.72
C SER A 72 -11.60 -10.21 -6.14
N THR A 73 -10.98 -10.61 -5.03
CA THR A 73 -11.23 -11.89 -4.37
C THR A 73 -12.55 -11.87 -3.57
N THR A 74 -12.89 -10.73 -2.97
CA THR A 74 -14.09 -10.60 -2.14
C THR A 74 -15.34 -10.42 -2.98
N GLY A 75 -15.23 -9.83 -4.18
CA GLY A 75 -16.37 -9.37 -4.95
C GLY A 75 -17.28 -8.50 -4.07
N SER A 76 -18.58 -8.80 -4.04
CA SER A 76 -19.55 -8.11 -3.19
C SER A 76 -19.73 -8.72 -1.79
N SER A 77 -18.94 -9.73 -1.41
CA SER A 77 -19.09 -10.42 -0.12
C SER A 77 -18.44 -9.64 1.02
N GLY A 78 -19.26 -8.92 1.80
CA GLY A 78 -18.81 -8.19 2.99
C GLY A 78 -18.18 -9.08 4.06
N THR A 79 -18.70 -10.30 4.25
CA THR A 79 -18.12 -11.27 5.22
C THR A 79 -16.74 -11.74 4.79
N CYS A 80 -16.54 -12.02 3.49
CA CYS A 80 -15.21 -12.37 2.98
C CYS A 80 -14.24 -11.20 3.18
N LYS A 81 -14.66 -9.99 2.84
CA LYS A 81 -13.85 -8.77 2.99
C LYS A 81 -13.40 -8.57 4.43
N ALA A 82 -14.35 -8.60 5.38
CA ALA A 82 -14.02 -8.46 6.80
C ALA A 82 -13.07 -9.55 7.32
N SER A 83 -13.22 -10.80 6.86
CA SER A 83 -12.32 -11.90 7.22
C SER A 83 -10.89 -11.64 6.70
N LEU A 84 -10.76 -11.26 5.42
CA LEU A 84 -9.47 -10.97 4.80
C LEU A 84 -8.81 -9.74 5.42
N GLU A 85 -9.55 -8.66 5.68
CA GLU A 85 -9.04 -7.45 6.33
C GLU A 85 -8.50 -7.74 7.74
N LYS A 86 -9.22 -8.57 8.52
CA LYS A 86 -8.75 -9.01 9.85
C LYS A 86 -7.45 -9.81 9.74
N ARG A 87 -7.39 -10.77 8.81
CA ARG A 87 -6.17 -11.56 8.55
C ARG A 87 -5.01 -10.67 8.12
N LEU A 88 -5.26 -9.75 7.20
CA LEU A 88 -4.25 -8.83 6.68
C LEU A 88 -3.74 -7.86 7.73
N THR A 89 -4.60 -7.38 8.63
CA THR A 89 -4.18 -6.50 9.74
C THR A 89 -3.19 -7.22 10.66
N ALA A 90 -3.48 -8.47 11.03
CA ALA A 90 -2.57 -9.27 11.84
C ALA A 90 -1.27 -9.59 11.09
N TRP A 91 -1.38 -9.99 9.83
CA TRP A 91 -0.23 -10.32 8.99
C TRP A 91 0.67 -9.11 8.71
N LYS A 92 0.12 -7.93 8.39
CA LYS A 92 0.91 -6.70 8.14
C LYS A 92 1.75 -6.32 9.36
N ARG A 93 1.16 -6.43 10.57
CA ARG A 93 1.89 -6.20 11.83
C ARG A 93 3.06 -7.16 12.00
N HIS A 94 2.83 -8.45 11.73
CA HIS A 94 3.89 -9.46 11.81
C HIS A 94 4.97 -9.24 10.76
N ARG A 95 4.58 -9.00 9.50
CA ARG A 95 5.49 -8.67 8.40
C ARG A 95 6.37 -7.49 8.76
N ASP A 96 5.78 -6.42 9.24
CA ASP A 96 6.51 -5.18 9.52
C ASP A 96 7.56 -5.39 10.62
N ALA A 97 7.19 -6.04 11.73
CA ALA A 97 8.12 -6.37 12.80
C ALA A 97 9.24 -7.32 12.33
N SER A 98 8.91 -8.34 11.53
CA SER A 98 9.89 -9.28 10.99
C SER A 98 10.86 -8.61 10.02
N CYS A 99 10.36 -7.76 9.11
CA CYS A 99 11.19 -7.03 8.16
C CYS A 99 12.10 -6.00 8.85
N GLU A 100 11.59 -5.28 9.85
CA GLU A 100 12.40 -4.35 10.65
C GLU A 100 13.51 -5.09 11.40
N LYS A 101 13.20 -6.24 12.01
CA LYS A 101 14.17 -7.06 12.71
C LYS A 101 15.26 -7.58 11.77
N SER A 102 14.88 -8.20 10.66
CA SER A 102 15.84 -8.76 9.68
C SER A 102 16.71 -7.67 9.07
N ALA A 103 16.11 -6.53 8.66
CA ALA A 103 16.87 -5.42 8.10
C ALA A 103 17.83 -4.80 9.12
N SER A 104 17.41 -4.65 10.39
CA SER A 104 18.28 -4.14 11.45
C SER A 104 19.44 -5.09 11.77
N GLN A 105 19.23 -6.41 11.66
CA GLN A 105 20.30 -7.40 11.85
C GLN A 105 21.37 -7.32 10.77
N GLU A 106 20.97 -7.04 9.52
CA GLU A 106 21.89 -6.99 8.38
C GLU A 106 22.55 -5.62 8.22
N TRP A 107 21.79 -4.54 8.43
CA TRP A 107 22.22 -3.17 8.09
C TRP A 107 22.43 -2.27 9.31
N GLY A 108 22.13 -2.76 10.52
CA GLY A 108 22.18 -1.96 11.74
C GLY A 108 21.26 -0.74 11.62
N GLY A 109 21.78 0.44 11.98
CA GLY A 109 21.12 1.74 11.78
C GLY A 109 21.63 2.52 10.56
N GLY A 110 22.29 1.85 9.60
CA GLY A 110 22.88 2.50 8.44
C GLY A 110 21.84 3.08 7.46
N SER A 111 22.29 3.91 6.53
CA SER A 111 21.44 4.59 5.54
C SER A 111 20.70 3.64 4.58
N MET A 112 21.09 2.36 4.54
CA MET A 112 20.41 1.29 3.79
C MET A 112 19.27 0.61 4.55
N LEU A 113 19.15 0.81 5.88
CA LEU A 113 18.11 0.18 6.69
C LEU A 113 16.69 0.42 6.11
N PRO A 114 16.27 1.66 5.76
CA PRO A 114 14.93 1.88 5.22
C PRO A 114 14.68 1.13 3.90
N THR A 115 15.71 1.03 3.05
CA THR A 115 15.65 0.31 1.77
C THR A 115 15.48 -1.19 1.98
N ALA A 116 16.27 -1.78 2.88
CA ALA A 116 16.14 -3.20 3.21
C ALA A 116 14.76 -3.53 3.79
N VAL A 117 14.21 -2.66 4.66
CA VAL A 117 12.84 -2.81 5.17
C VAL A 117 11.82 -2.75 4.03
N ALA A 118 11.90 -1.77 3.14
CA ALA A 118 10.96 -1.60 2.04
C ALA A 118 10.99 -2.78 1.05
N MET A 119 12.19 -3.27 0.72
CA MET A 119 12.38 -4.46 -0.13
C MET A 119 11.79 -5.72 0.51
N CYS A 120 12.04 -5.96 1.81
CA CYS A 120 11.45 -7.07 2.53
C CYS A 120 9.91 -7.00 2.52
N LYS A 121 9.35 -5.83 2.87
CA LYS A 121 7.89 -5.61 2.84
C LYS A 121 7.32 -5.86 1.46
N THR A 122 8.01 -5.44 0.40
CA THR A 122 7.61 -5.70 -1.01
C THR A 122 7.51 -7.19 -1.31
N VAL A 123 8.56 -7.97 -0.99
CA VAL A 123 8.59 -9.42 -1.24
C VAL A 123 7.47 -10.13 -0.51
N GLU A 124 7.31 -9.87 0.79
CA GLU A 124 6.27 -10.48 1.60
C GLU A 124 4.86 -10.12 1.14
N THR A 125 4.66 -8.87 0.68
CA THR A 125 3.37 -8.41 0.15
C THR A 125 3.01 -9.09 -1.17
N ARG A 126 4.00 -9.29 -2.05
CA ARG A 126 3.81 -10.08 -3.28
C ARG A 126 3.49 -11.54 -2.94
N ARG A 127 4.11 -12.13 -1.90
CA ARG A 127 3.80 -13.50 -1.43
C ARG A 127 2.37 -13.60 -0.90
N MET A 128 1.95 -12.67 -0.04
CA MET A 128 0.58 -12.65 0.49
C MET A 128 -0.47 -12.44 -0.60
N SER A 129 -0.20 -11.57 -1.57
CA SER A 129 -1.09 -11.36 -2.72
C SER A 129 -1.32 -12.66 -3.49
N LYS A 130 -0.25 -13.44 -3.75
CA LYS A 130 -0.36 -14.77 -4.38
C LYS A 130 -1.14 -15.75 -3.51
N ALA A 131 -0.91 -15.74 -2.20
CA ALA A 131 -1.60 -16.62 -1.27
C ALA A 131 -3.11 -16.34 -1.22
N ILE A 132 -3.53 -15.08 -1.15
CA ILE A 132 -4.96 -14.69 -1.21
C ILE A 132 -5.57 -15.09 -2.55
N HIS A 133 -4.87 -14.83 -3.65
CA HIS A 133 -5.37 -15.21 -4.97
C HIS A 133 -5.59 -16.73 -5.09
N ALA A 134 -4.76 -17.55 -4.42
CA ALA A 134 -4.88 -19.00 -4.42
C ALA A 134 -5.91 -19.54 -3.40
N SER A 135 -5.98 -18.97 -2.19
CA SER A 135 -6.85 -19.47 -1.10
C SER A 135 -8.24 -18.84 -1.09
N GLY A 136 -8.43 -17.72 -1.80
CA GLY A 136 -9.64 -16.92 -1.75
C GLY A 136 -9.88 -16.34 -0.36
N CYS A 137 -11.12 -16.44 0.11
CA CYS A 137 -11.55 -15.95 1.42
C CYS A 137 -11.15 -16.84 2.62
N LYS A 138 -10.43 -17.95 2.36
CA LYS A 138 -10.02 -18.92 3.36
C LYS A 138 -8.69 -18.55 4.01
#